data_AF-A0A358J062-F1
#
_entry.id   AF-A0A358J062-F1
#
_cell.length_a   1.000
_cell.length_b   1.000
_cell.length_c   1.000
_cell.angle_alpha   90.00
_cell.angle_beta   90.00
_cell.angle_gamma   90.00
#
_symmetry.space_group_name_H-M   'P 1'
#
loop_
_entity.id
_entity.type
_entity.pdbx_description
1 polymer ?
#
loop_
_entity_poly.entity_id
_entity_poly.type
_entity_poly.pdbx_seq_one_letter_code
_entity_poly.pdbx_strand_id
1 'polypeptide(L)' 'KSLGGLQTDLSSRVLTPDGDVLEGLYAAGEAAGFGGGGLHGYNALEGTFLGGCIFSGRAAGRALSGRN' A
#
# COMPACT_ATOMS: atom_id res chain seq x y z
N LYS A 1 7.63 11.37 6.44
CA LYS A 1 8.53 10.64 5.51
C LYS A 1 9.03 9.37 6.19
N SER A 2 8.60 8.18 5.75
CA SER A 2 8.85 6.91 6.43
C SER A 2 8.80 5.72 5.45
N LEU A 3 9.47 4.61 5.78
CA LEU A 3 9.33 3.31 5.09
C LEU A 3 8.30 2.40 5.77
N GLY A 4 7.91 2.74 7.00
CA GLY A 4 6.78 2.09 7.67
C GLY A 4 5.44 2.56 7.13
N GLY A 5 4.37 1.87 7.52
CA GLY A 5 3.01 2.18 7.12
C GLY A 5 2.05 1.06 7.53
N LEU A 6 0.79 1.20 7.14
CA LEU A 6 -0.19 0.15 7.23
C LEU A 6 0.20 -0.98 6.27
N GLN A 7 0.26 -2.21 6.77
CA GLN A 7 0.47 -3.37 5.93
C GLN A 7 -0.74 -3.56 5.03
N THR A 8 -0.48 -3.83 3.75
CA THR A 8 -1.54 -4.09 2.77
C THR A 8 -1.23 -5.33 1.95
N ASP A 9 -2.26 -5.91 1.35
CA ASP A 9 -2.08 -6.86 0.25
C ASP A 9 -1.83 -6.16 -1.09
N LEU A 10 -1.78 -6.94 -2.18
CA LEU A 10 -1.55 -6.45 -3.55
C LEU A 10 -2.73 -5.64 -4.12
N SER A 11 -3.91 -5.72 -3.49
CA SER A 11 -5.09 -4.91 -3.82
C SER A 11 -5.17 -3.65 -2.94
N SER A 12 -4.11 -3.34 -2.19
CA SER A 12 -4.04 -2.19 -1.28
C SER A 12 -5.04 -2.22 -0.12
N ARG A 13 -5.60 -3.39 0.20
CA ARG A 13 -6.47 -3.59 1.38
C ARG A 13 -5.61 -3.68 2.63
N VAL A 14 -5.97 -2.96 3.68
CA VAL A 14 -5.23 -2.98 4.95
C VAL A 14 -5.41 -4.32 5.64
N LEU A 15 -4.33 -4.84 6.22
CA LEU A 15 -4.34 -6.07 7.00
C LEU A 15 -4.36 -5.76 8.50
N THR A 16 -5.08 -6.57 9.27
CA THR A 16 -5.01 -6.63 10.72
C THR A 16 -3.65 -7.20 11.15
N PRO A 17 -3.26 -7.10 12.45
CA PRO A 17 -2.05 -7.74 12.94
C PRO A 17 -2.01 -9.27 12.74
N ASP A 18 -3.17 -9.91 12.67
CA ASP A 18 -3.30 -11.35 12.43
C ASP A 18 -3.19 -11.72 10.94
N GLY A 19 -3.13 -10.72 10.05
CA GLY A 19 -2.99 -10.88 8.60
C GLY A 19 -4.30 -10.91 7.82
N ASP A 20 -5.45 -10.82 8.51
CA ASP A 20 -6.77 -10.74 7.87
C ASP A 20 -7.01 -9.37 7.24
N VAL A 21 -7.89 -9.30 6.24
CA VAL A 21 -8.30 -8.02 5.65
C VAL A 21 -9.17 -7.25 6.64
N LEU A 22 -8.79 -6.00 6.92
CA LEU A 22 -9.64 -5.05 7.60
C LEU A 22 -10.61 -4.43 6.59
N GLU A 23 -11.87 -4.89 6.62
CA GLU A 23 -12.87 -4.52 5.63
C GLU A 23 -13.10 -3.00 5.54
N GLY A 24 -13.22 -2.51 4.29
CA GLY A 24 -13.47 -1.10 4.00
C GLY A 24 -12.25 -0.18 4.15
N LEU A 25 -11.11 -0.68 4.66
CA LEU A 25 -9.90 0.13 4.81
C LEU A 25 -8.85 -0.21 3.75
N TYR A 26 -8.36 0.83 3.09
CA TYR A 26 -7.32 0.77 2.06
C TYR A 26 -6.23 1.78 2.38
N ALA A 27 -4.99 1.48 2.00
CA ALA A 27 -3.87 2.39 2.16
C ALA A 27 -3.03 2.46 0.89
N ALA A 28 -2.52 3.65 0.58
CA ALA A 28 -1.68 3.90 -0.59
C ALA A 28 -0.62 4.96 -0.28
N GLY A 29 0.40 5.03 -1.13
CA GLY A 29 1.51 5.96 -0.97
C GLY A 29 2.20 5.81 0.37
N GLU A 30 2.59 6.92 0.98
CA GLU A 30 3.31 6.91 2.26
C GLU A 30 2.57 6.17 3.38
N ALA A 31 1.24 6.24 3.42
CA ALA A 31 0.43 5.54 4.42
C ALA A 31 0.61 4.01 4.36
N ALA A 32 1.04 3.48 3.21
CA ALA A 32 1.35 2.08 2.98
C ALA A 32 2.86 1.82 2.80
N GLY A 33 3.74 2.71 3.28
CA GLY A 33 5.19 2.57 3.13
C GLY A 33 5.71 2.87 1.71
N PHE A 34 4.99 3.73 0.97
CA PHE A 34 5.25 4.07 -0.44
C PHE A 34 5.19 2.87 -1.40
N GLY A 35 4.25 1.94 -1.19
CA GLY A 35 4.02 0.85 -2.14
C GLY A 35 3.03 -0.23 -1.68
N GLY A 36 2.68 -0.26 -0.40
CA GLY A 36 1.89 -1.35 0.17
C GLY A 36 2.70 -2.63 0.31
N GLY A 37 2.33 -3.48 1.27
CA GLY A 37 2.89 -4.83 1.42
C GLY A 37 4.41 -4.95 1.60
N GLY A 38 5.10 -3.89 2.06
CA GLY A 38 6.56 -3.93 2.27
C GLY A 38 7.42 -3.69 1.02
N LEU A 39 6.91 -3.00 0.00
CA LEU A 39 7.58 -2.77 -1.30
C LEU A 39 9.02 -2.24 -1.21
N HIS A 40 9.36 -1.44 -0.20
CA HIS A 40 10.73 -0.93 0.03
C HIS A 40 11.47 -1.64 1.17
N GLY A 41 10.86 -2.61 1.87
CA GLY A 41 11.48 -3.33 2.98
C GLY A 41 12.20 -2.41 3.97
N TYR A 42 13.50 -2.64 4.17
CA TYR A 42 14.35 -1.86 5.08
C TYR A 42 14.90 -0.56 4.49
N ASN A 43 15.05 -0.45 3.16
CA ASN A 43 15.66 0.70 2.49
C ASN A 43 14.94 1.00 1.17
N ALA A 44 14.60 2.26 0.92
CA ALA A 44 14.13 2.71 -0.38
C ALA A 44 15.27 3.29 -1.22
N LEU A 45 15.17 3.11 -2.53
CA LEU A 45 16.00 3.81 -3.49
C LEU A 45 15.47 5.24 -3.66
N GLU A 46 16.37 6.22 -3.77
CA GLU A 46 15.97 7.59 -4.02
C GLU A 46 15.18 7.68 -5.34
N GLY A 47 14.08 8.45 -5.34
CA GLY A 47 13.21 8.62 -6.51
C GLY A 47 12.08 7.59 -6.69
N THR A 48 12.03 6.48 -5.93
CA THR A 48 10.97 5.47 -6.10
C THR A 48 9.64 5.84 -5.43
N PHE A 49 9.64 6.84 -4.56
CA PHE A 49 8.47 7.22 -3.76
C PHE A 49 7.26 7.65 -4.60
N LEU A 50 7.49 8.44 -5.67
CA LEU A 50 6.41 8.90 -6.54
C LEU A 50 5.76 7.74 -7.29
N GLY A 51 6.57 6.83 -7.84
CA GLY A 51 6.08 5.61 -8.47
C GLY A 51 5.26 4.78 -7.48
N GLY A 52 5.77 4.59 -6.27
CA GLY A 52 5.06 3.94 -5.17
C GLY A 52 3.67 4.51 -4.89
N CYS A 53 3.56 5.84 -4.83
CA CYS A 53 2.26 6.53 -4.66
C CYS A 53 1.30 6.28 -5.82
N ILE A 54 1.76 6.37 -7.06
CA ILE A 54 0.91 6.21 -8.25
C ILE A 54 0.40 4.77 -8.38
N PHE A 55 1.27 3.78 -8.21
CA PHE A 55 0.89 2.38 -8.38
C PHE A 55 -0.05 1.89 -7.28
N SER A 56 0.27 2.18 -6.01
CA SER A 56 -0.61 1.80 -4.89
C SER A 56 -1.94 2.55 -4.92
N GLY A 57 -1.96 3.84 -5.30
CA GLY A 57 -3.21 4.59 -5.47
C GLY A 57 -4.10 4.00 -6.57
N ARG A 58 -3.50 3.59 -7.70
CA ARG A 58 -4.21 2.92 -8.79
C ARG A 58 -4.76 1.56 -8.37
N ALA A 59 -4.00 0.78 -7.61
CA ALA A 59 -4.46 -0.51 -7.09
C ALA A 59 -5.65 -0.34 -6.13
N ALA A 60 -5.53 0.57 -5.16
CA ALA A 60 -6.62 0.89 -4.23
C ALA A 60 -7.90 1.34 -4.96
N GLY A 61 -7.78 2.25 -5.94
CA GLY A 61 -8.94 2.72 -6.72
C GLY A 61 -9.62 1.62 -7.55
N ARG A 62 -8.83 0.67 -8.08
CA ARG A 62 -9.36 -0.50 -8.80
C ARG A 62 -10.09 -1.47 -7.89
N ALA A 63 -9.51 -1.77 -6.73
CA ALA A 63 -10.13 -2.62 -5.73
C ALA A 63 -11.44 -2.01 -5.20
N LEU A 64 -11.45 -0.70 -4.90
CA LEU A 64 -12.64 0.03 -4.46
C LEU A 64 -13.76 0.06 -5.51
N SER A 65 -13.42 0.11 -6.80
CA SER A 65 -14.41 0.13 -7.88
C SER A 65 -14.90 -1.27 -8.29
N GLY A 66 -14.46 -2.34 -7.63
CA GLY A 66 -14.81 -3.72 -7.99
C GLY A 66 -14.19 -4.17 -9.32
N ARG A 67 -13.16 -3.47 -9.81
CA ARG A 67 -12.44 -3.77 -11.06
C ARG A 67 -11.12 -4.46 -10.73
N ASN A 68 -11.19 -5.73 -10.32
CA ASN A 68 -10.00 -6.55 -10.09
C ASN A 68 -9.72 -7.43 -11.29
#